data_AF-A0A9P0EZW0-F1
#
_entry.id   AF-A0A9P0EZW0-F1
#
_cell.length_a   1.000
_cell.length_b   1.000
_cell.length_c   1.000
_cell.angle_alpha   90.00
_cell.angle_beta   90.00
_cell.angle_gamma   90.00
#
_symmetry.space_group_name_H-M   'P 1'
#
loop_
_entity.id
_entity.type
_entity.pdbx_description
1 polymer ?
#
loop_
_entity_poly.entity_id
_entity_poly.type
_entity_poly.pdbx_seq_one_letter_code
_entity_poly.pdbx_strand_id
1 'polypeptide(L)'
;MSVKELWKNIITPKLAIKIKKNFNPTSKFDINVEYVYTDDEKEYRFLLNKFPGKFKKNQISQTAVDKILRSTYRRWLFKDDFPCPPSVPNEVVKFQNVCMYHARIFCGGRYNKWSRNVSQARWHTQRKKEVIASVEEMITDVVKRAFGATKIKFVAAGREDVDVRCLGRGRPFYLDLFNPQVTKMTQEQLNAVQREINTASQGLMRIQHLQLIDTSVVSLLKEGAEYKKKSYCAYCVVWGPTPDLNHLSSLTPFDLAQRTPVRVMHRRPLLTRSRTIHQLSGTIVKAISPDGPCFFKINLTTQAGTYVKEFVHGDFGRTKPNLGSILGGIKVSVIALDVTDVCLDWPPSEA
;
A
#
# COMPACT_ATOMS: atom_id res chain seq x y z
N MET A 1 -20.56 -35.26 15.82
CA MET A 1 -19.80 -35.25 14.57
C MET A 1 -20.69 -34.71 13.47
N SER A 2 -20.30 -33.65 12.78
CA SER A 2 -21.09 -33.06 11.69
C SER A 2 -20.83 -33.78 10.35
N VAL A 3 -21.76 -33.65 9.39
CA VAL A 3 -21.57 -34.15 8.01
C VAL A 3 -20.26 -33.60 7.39
N LYS A 4 -19.94 -32.34 7.68
CA LYS A 4 -18.70 -31.68 7.24
C LYS A 4 -17.44 -32.34 7.81
N GLU A 5 -17.46 -32.69 9.10
CA GLU A 5 -16.33 -33.38 9.75
C GLU A 5 -16.15 -34.79 9.18
N LEU A 6 -17.24 -35.53 9.01
CA LEU A 6 -17.18 -36.87 8.43
C LEU A 6 -16.64 -36.83 6.99
N TRP A 7 -17.14 -35.91 6.17
CA TRP A 7 -16.66 -35.73 4.80
C TRP A 7 -15.17 -35.38 4.77
N LYS A 8 -14.70 -34.47 5.63
CA LYS A 8 -13.27 -34.16 5.76
C LYS A 8 -12.47 -35.40 6.15
N ASN A 9 -12.89 -36.17 7.14
CA ASN A 9 -12.17 -37.37 7.58
C ASN A 9 -12.04 -38.42 6.45
N ILE A 10 -13.02 -38.52 5.56
CA ILE A 10 -13.00 -39.47 4.43
C ILE A 10 -12.17 -38.93 3.25
N ILE A 11 -12.35 -37.66 2.89
CA ILE A 11 -11.80 -37.09 1.65
C ILE A 11 -10.37 -36.58 1.84
N THR A 12 -10.06 -36.00 3.00
CA THR A 12 -8.75 -35.40 3.28
C THR A 12 -7.59 -36.40 3.11
N PRO A 13 -7.64 -37.64 3.63
CA PRO A 13 -6.57 -38.62 3.41
C PRO A 13 -6.40 -39.01 1.94
N LYS A 14 -7.52 -39.20 1.22
CA LYS A 14 -7.51 -39.54 -0.21
C LYS A 14 -6.87 -38.43 -1.04
N LEU A 15 -7.23 -37.17 -0.73
CA LEU A 15 -6.67 -36.01 -1.38
C LEU A 15 -5.17 -35.85 -1.07
N ALA A 16 -4.78 -36.00 0.20
CA ALA A 16 -3.40 -35.93 0.66
C ALA A 16 -2.48 -36.89 -0.09
N ILE A 17 -2.91 -38.15 -0.26
CA ILE A 17 -2.19 -39.17 -1.05
C ILE A 17 -2.08 -38.73 -2.51
N LYS A 18 -3.19 -38.30 -3.12
CA LYS A 18 -3.25 -37.93 -4.54
C LYS A 18 -2.35 -36.75 -4.89
N ILE A 19 -2.27 -35.73 -4.03
CA ILE A 19 -1.44 -34.53 -4.26
C ILE A 19 -0.04 -34.65 -3.64
N LYS A 20 0.26 -35.76 -2.96
CA LYS A 20 1.52 -35.99 -2.22
C LYS A 20 1.82 -34.86 -1.22
N LYS A 21 0.82 -34.44 -0.45
CA LYS A 21 0.93 -33.40 0.61
C LYS A 21 0.16 -33.82 1.85
N ASN A 22 0.55 -33.29 3.00
CA ASN A 22 -0.16 -33.49 4.25
C ASN A 22 -1.24 -32.42 4.43
N PHE A 23 -2.36 -32.81 5.04
CA PHE A 23 -3.36 -31.84 5.49
C PHE A 23 -2.84 -31.07 6.69
N ASN A 24 -2.96 -29.74 6.63
CA ASN A 24 -2.66 -28.87 7.74
C ASN A 24 -3.78 -27.80 7.83
N PRO A 25 -4.53 -27.71 8.94
CA PRO A 25 -5.59 -26.72 9.10
C PRO A 25 -5.10 -25.27 9.13
N THR A 26 -3.80 -25.04 9.35
CA THR A 26 -3.17 -23.71 9.30
C THR A 26 -2.37 -23.47 8.02
N SER A 27 -2.55 -24.34 7.02
CA SER A 27 -1.97 -24.16 5.68
C SER A 27 -2.36 -22.81 5.10
N LYS A 28 -1.41 -22.17 4.41
CA LYS A 28 -1.67 -20.98 3.61
C LYS A 28 -2.28 -21.33 2.24
N PHE A 29 -2.36 -22.60 1.89
CA PHE A 29 -2.97 -23.08 0.66
C PHE A 29 -4.28 -23.80 0.99
N ASP A 30 -5.37 -23.27 0.46
CA ASP A 30 -6.74 -23.73 0.67
C ASP A 30 -7.30 -24.38 -0.61
N ILE A 31 -7.99 -25.50 -0.43
CA ILE A 31 -8.78 -26.16 -1.47
C ILE A 31 -10.25 -26.06 -1.06
N ASN A 32 -10.99 -25.25 -1.81
CA ASN A 32 -12.42 -25.05 -1.61
C ASN A 32 -13.19 -25.91 -2.60
N VAL A 33 -14.07 -26.76 -2.07
CA VAL A 33 -14.97 -27.60 -2.86
C VAL A 33 -16.38 -27.04 -2.70
N GLU A 34 -16.92 -26.51 -3.80
CA GLU A 34 -18.26 -25.97 -3.85
C GLU A 34 -19.21 -27.06 -4.35
N TYR A 35 -20.32 -27.22 -3.62
CA TYR A 35 -21.39 -28.13 -4.00
C TYR A 35 -22.72 -27.39 -3.99
N VAL A 36 -23.63 -27.85 -4.82
CA VAL A 36 -24.98 -27.31 -4.96
C VAL A 36 -26.00 -28.43 -4.89
N TYR A 37 -27.12 -28.14 -4.25
CA TYR A 37 -28.30 -28.98 -4.28
C TYR A 37 -29.45 -28.20 -4.91
N THR A 38 -30.11 -28.80 -5.91
CA THR A 38 -31.08 -28.10 -6.77
C THR A 38 -32.31 -27.61 -6.03
N ASP A 39 -32.69 -28.29 -4.94
CA ASP A 39 -33.88 -27.94 -4.16
C ASP A 39 -33.54 -27.16 -2.88
N ASP A 40 -32.28 -26.77 -2.63
CA ASP A 40 -31.87 -25.99 -1.46
C ASP A 40 -32.80 -24.76 -1.28
N GLU A 41 -33.03 -24.01 -2.36
CA GLU A 41 -33.87 -22.82 -2.32
C GLU A 41 -35.34 -23.12 -2.01
N LYS A 42 -35.88 -24.26 -2.46
CA LYS A 42 -37.24 -24.67 -2.12
C LYS A 42 -37.34 -25.00 -0.64
N GLU A 43 -36.37 -25.73 -0.10
CA GLU A 43 -36.36 -26.17 1.30
C GLU A 43 -36.21 -25.00 2.28
N TYR A 44 -35.33 -24.04 2.01
CA TYR A 44 -35.12 -22.93 2.94
C TYR A 44 -36.09 -21.76 2.73
N ARG A 45 -36.72 -21.60 1.55
CA ARG A 45 -37.71 -20.52 1.32
C ARG A 45 -38.87 -20.60 2.30
N PHE A 46 -39.27 -21.81 2.68
CA PHE A 46 -40.26 -22.01 3.73
C PHE A 46 -39.85 -21.34 5.05
N LEU A 47 -38.58 -21.45 5.44
CA LEU A 47 -38.06 -20.81 6.65
C LEU A 47 -38.07 -19.27 6.55
N LEU A 48 -37.76 -18.71 5.39
CA LEU A 48 -37.85 -17.26 5.15
C LEU A 48 -39.28 -16.75 5.36
N ASN A 49 -40.26 -17.47 4.82
CA ASN A 49 -41.67 -17.11 4.91
C ASN A 49 -42.23 -17.27 6.33
N LYS A 50 -41.81 -18.33 7.05
CA LYS A 50 -42.31 -18.63 8.39
C LYS A 50 -41.69 -17.73 9.48
N PHE A 51 -40.43 -17.30 9.30
CA PHE A 51 -39.73 -16.43 10.24
C PHE A 51 -39.24 -15.14 9.58
N PRO A 52 -40.17 -14.28 9.11
CA PRO A 52 -39.81 -13.01 8.49
C PRO A 52 -39.05 -12.13 9.50
N GLY A 53 -37.97 -11.49 9.06
CA GLY A 53 -37.11 -10.63 9.89
C GLY A 53 -36.02 -11.35 10.70
N LYS A 54 -35.96 -12.69 10.68
CA LYS A 54 -34.82 -13.44 11.27
C LYS A 54 -33.64 -13.63 10.32
N PHE A 55 -33.81 -13.30 9.03
CA PHE A 55 -32.79 -13.38 8.00
C PHE A 55 -32.42 -11.98 7.48
N LYS A 56 -31.13 -11.74 7.22
CA LYS A 56 -30.67 -10.46 6.66
C LYS A 56 -30.79 -10.48 5.13
N LYS A 57 -31.45 -9.46 4.56
CA LYS A 57 -31.49 -9.18 3.11
C LYS A 57 -31.84 -10.40 2.23
N ASN A 58 -32.80 -11.24 2.64
CA ASN A 58 -33.22 -12.46 1.92
C ASN A 58 -32.09 -13.44 1.57
N GLN A 59 -30.92 -13.33 2.20
CA GLN A 59 -29.83 -14.31 2.05
C GLN A 59 -29.82 -15.24 3.26
N ILE A 60 -29.90 -16.54 2.97
CA ILE A 60 -29.78 -17.59 3.97
C ILE A 60 -28.32 -18.05 4.03
N SER A 61 -27.76 -18.02 5.24
CA SER A 61 -26.50 -18.68 5.56
C SER A 61 -26.79 -19.91 6.43
N GLN A 62 -25.93 -20.93 6.33
CA GLN A 62 -26.04 -22.13 7.16
C GLN A 62 -26.13 -21.79 8.66
N THR A 63 -25.38 -20.78 9.12
CA THR A 63 -25.40 -20.30 10.50
C THR A 63 -26.74 -19.68 10.89
N ALA A 64 -27.42 -18.98 9.98
CA ALA A 64 -28.74 -18.43 10.25
C ALA A 64 -29.80 -19.53 10.39
N VAL A 65 -29.75 -20.54 9.51
CA VAL A 65 -30.65 -21.72 9.59
C VAL A 65 -30.42 -22.47 10.89
N ASP A 66 -29.17 -22.82 11.22
CA ASP A 66 -28.84 -23.57 12.44
C ASP A 66 -29.29 -22.81 13.70
N LYS A 67 -29.12 -21.49 13.74
CA LYS A 67 -29.63 -20.65 14.83
C LYS A 67 -31.15 -20.76 14.97
N ILE A 68 -31.90 -20.68 13.88
CA ILE A 68 -33.37 -20.77 13.92
C ILE A 68 -33.80 -22.15 14.37
N LEU A 69 -33.26 -23.21 13.78
CA LEU A 69 -33.61 -24.60 14.12
C LEU A 69 -33.34 -24.93 15.59
N ARG A 70 -32.25 -24.38 16.18
CA ARG A 70 -31.91 -24.65 17.58
C ARG A 70 -32.63 -23.79 18.60
N SER A 71 -32.85 -22.51 18.30
CA SER A 71 -33.29 -21.52 19.32
C SER A 71 -34.71 -21.00 19.13
N THR A 72 -35.25 -21.07 17.92
CA THR A 72 -36.56 -20.48 17.58
C THR A 72 -37.57 -21.57 17.23
N TYR A 73 -37.14 -22.61 16.52
CA TYR A 73 -37.99 -23.70 16.07
C TYR A 73 -38.28 -24.67 17.20
N ARG A 74 -39.50 -24.61 17.75
CA ARG A 74 -39.92 -25.54 18.79
C ARG A 74 -40.19 -26.93 18.20
N ARG A 75 -39.93 -27.98 19.00
CA ARG A 75 -39.93 -29.37 18.52
C ARG A 75 -41.27 -29.85 17.95
N TRP A 76 -42.40 -29.42 18.52
CA TRP A 76 -43.73 -29.77 18.01
C TRP A 76 -43.98 -29.11 16.65
N LEU A 77 -43.69 -27.82 16.54
CA LEU A 77 -43.82 -27.06 15.30
C LEU A 77 -42.97 -27.70 14.19
N PHE A 78 -41.76 -28.17 14.52
CA PHE A 78 -40.90 -28.84 13.55
C PHE A 78 -41.52 -30.12 12.98
N LYS A 79 -42.20 -30.91 13.80
CA LYS A 79 -42.87 -32.15 13.37
C LYS A 79 -44.10 -31.88 12.49
N ASP A 80 -44.80 -30.77 12.73
CA ASP A 80 -45.95 -30.37 11.92
C ASP A 80 -45.51 -29.86 10.54
N ASP A 81 -44.34 -29.23 10.46
CA ASP A 81 -43.85 -28.58 9.25
C ASP A 81 -42.94 -29.46 8.39
N PHE A 82 -42.21 -30.41 9.00
CA PHE A 82 -41.22 -31.23 8.30
C PHE A 82 -41.43 -32.73 8.57
N PRO A 83 -41.31 -33.59 7.54
CA PRO A 83 -41.34 -35.03 7.72
C PRO A 83 -40.15 -35.48 8.59
N CYS A 84 -40.43 -36.34 9.56
CA CYS A 84 -39.43 -36.93 10.45
C CYS A 84 -39.67 -38.45 10.54
N PRO A 85 -38.87 -39.29 9.85
CA PRO A 85 -37.63 -38.96 9.15
C PRO A 85 -37.82 -38.14 7.86
N PRO A 86 -36.81 -37.36 7.43
CA PRO A 86 -36.89 -36.59 6.20
C PRO A 86 -37.04 -37.52 4.98
N SER A 87 -37.77 -37.06 3.97
CA SER A 87 -37.94 -37.76 2.69
C SER A 87 -36.61 -37.91 1.96
N VAL A 88 -36.47 -38.98 1.17
CA VAL A 88 -35.30 -39.18 0.32
C VAL A 88 -35.34 -38.17 -0.83
N PRO A 89 -34.29 -37.33 -1.01
CA PRO A 89 -34.19 -36.42 -2.14
C PRO A 89 -34.24 -37.14 -3.49
N ASN A 90 -34.86 -36.51 -4.49
CA ASN A 90 -34.89 -37.04 -5.87
C ASN A 90 -33.58 -36.84 -6.64
N GLU A 91 -32.78 -35.86 -6.23
CA GLU A 91 -31.52 -35.49 -6.87
C GLU A 91 -30.37 -35.60 -5.85
N VAL A 92 -29.20 -35.96 -6.34
CA VAL A 92 -27.97 -35.94 -5.53
C VAL A 92 -27.32 -34.56 -5.57
N VAL A 93 -26.55 -34.24 -4.53
CA VAL A 93 -25.69 -33.06 -4.49
C VAL A 93 -24.69 -33.10 -5.66
N LYS A 94 -24.53 -31.97 -6.36
CA LYS A 94 -23.61 -31.83 -7.48
C LYS A 94 -22.42 -30.95 -7.05
N PHE A 95 -21.20 -31.43 -7.30
CA PHE A 95 -20.00 -30.62 -7.09
C PHE A 95 -19.82 -29.68 -8.27
N GLN A 96 -19.84 -28.37 -8.01
CA GLN A 96 -19.82 -27.35 -9.06
C GLN A 96 -18.40 -26.91 -9.39
N ASN A 97 -17.62 -26.55 -8.37
CA ASN A 97 -16.27 -26.03 -8.55
C ASN A 97 -15.31 -26.60 -7.51
N VAL A 98 -14.04 -26.74 -7.92
CA VAL A 98 -12.91 -26.93 -7.01
C VAL A 98 -11.95 -25.77 -7.22
N CYS A 99 -11.92 -24.85 -6.27
CA CYS A 99 -11.09 -23.66 -6.33
C CYS A 99 -9.90 -23.78 -5.38
N MET A 100 -8.73 -23.35 -5.84
CA MET A 100 -7.50 -23.37 -5.06
C MET A 100 -7.04 -21.94 -4.84
N TYR A 101 -6.77 -21.61 -3.58
CA TYR A 101 -6.32 -20.29 -3.19
C TYR A 101 -5.09 -20.38 -2.32
N HIS A 102 -4.15 -19.48 -2.53
CA HIS A 102 -3.06 -19.25 -1.62
C HIS A 102 -3.24 -17.93 -0.89
N ALA A 103 -2.99 -17.95 0.42
CA ALA A 103 -2.94 -16.77 1.25
C ALA A 103 -1.90 -15.80 0.68
N ARG A 104 -2.17 -14.51 0.86
CA ARG A 104 -1.27 -13.45 0.40
C ARG A 104 0.15 -13.62 0.96
N ILE A 105 1.12 -13.23 0.15
CA ILE A 105 2.51 -13.07 0.56
C ILE A 105 2.93 -11.64 0.30
N PHE A 106 4.04 -11.25 0.91
CA PHE A 106 4.58 -9.91 0.75
C PHE A 106 6.02 -9.99 0.24
N CYS A 107 6.38 -9.07 -0.63
CA CYS A 107 7.76 -8.78 -0.94
C CYS A 107 7.98 -7.27 -0.93
N GLY A 108 9.21 -6.83 -0.72
CA GLY A 108 9.51 -5.40 -0.67
C GLY A 108 10.97 -5.12 -0.89
N GLY A 109 11.29 -3.84 -1.00
CA GLY A 109 12.65 -3.34 -1.16
C GLY A 109 12.66 -1.81 -1.08
N ARG A 110 13.67 -1.19 -1.69
CA ARG A 110 13.76 0.27 -1.82
C ARG A 110 13.79 0.67 -3.28
N TYR A 111 13.19 1.80 -3.63
CA TYR A 111 13.27 2.34 -4.99
C TYR A 111 13.96 3.69 -5.04
N ASN A 112 14.81 3.89 -6.04
CA ASN A 112 15.24 5.22 -6.49
C ASN A 112 14.45 5.61 -7.72
N LYS A 113 14.20 6.91 -7.87
CA LYS A 113 13.49 7.52 -9.00
C LYS A 113 14.30 8.73 -9.46
N TRP A 114 14.82 8.71 -10.68
CA TRP A 114 15.63 9.81 -11.23
C TRP A 114 14.84 10.71 -12.19
N SER A 115 13.81 10.18 -12.83
CA SER A 115 12.94 10.95 -13.72
C SER A 115 12.05 11.93 -12.95
N ARG A 116 11.88 13.14 -13.48
CA ARG A 116 10.89 14.14 -13.01
C ARG A 116 9.55 14.04 -13.75
N ASN A 117 9.37 13.00 -14.57
CA ASN A 117 8.19 12.75 -15.41
C ASN A 117 7.53 11.39 -15.10
N VAL A 118 7.88 10.77 -13.96
CA VAL A 118 7.35 9.48 -13.52
C VAL A 118 6.52 9.67 -12.26
N SER A 119 5.30 9.14 -12.22
CA SER A 119 4.48 9.14 -11.00
C SER A 119 4.87 7.99 -10.07
N GLN A 120 4.55 8.10 -8.78
CA GLN A 120 4.77 6.96 -7.87
C GLN A 120 3.73 5.84 -8.10
N ALA A 121 2.46 6.23 -8.25
CA ALA A 121 1.32 5.31 -8.43
C ALA A 121 0.72 5.48 -9.82
N ARG A 122 0.02 4.45 -10.30
CA ARG A 122 -0.66 4.46 -11.61
C ARG A 122 -1.56 5.68 -11.75
N TRP A 123 -1.51 6.34 -12.91
CA TRP A 123 -2.40 7.46 -13.23
C TRP A 123 -3.41 7.01 -14.29
N HIS A 124 -4.67 6.87 -13.89
CA HIS A 124 -5.75 6.42 -14.78
C HIS A 124 -6.26 7.52 -15.73
N THR A 125 -5.72 8.73 -15.67
CA THR A 125 -6.20 9.86 -16.48
C THR A 125 -5.20 10.18 -17.59
N GLN A 126 -5.59 9.90 -18.85
CA GLN A 126 -4.81 10.17 -20.07
C GLN A 126 -4.55 11.67 -20.37
N ARG A 127 -4.91 12.59 -19.46
CA ARG A 127 -4.97 14.03 -19.76
C ARG A 127 -3.64 14.79 -19.66
N LYS A 128 -2.54 14.16 -19.24
CA LYS A 128 -1.23 14.83 -19.19
C LYS A 128 -0.17 14.00 -19.91
N LYS A 129 0.19 14.44 -21.12
CA LYS A 129 1.29 13.89 -21.94
C LYS A 129 2.66 13.88 -21.22
N GLU A 130 2.78 14.62 -20.12
CA GLU A 130 4.03 14.80 -19.37
C GLU A 130 4.38 13.63 -18.43
N VAL A 131 3.44 12.73 -18.11
CA VAL A 131 3.71 11.56 -17.27
C VAL A 131 3.83 10.32 -18.14
N ILE A 132 5.04 9.77 -18.20
CA ILE A 132 5.38 8.71 -19.15
C ILE A 132 5.22 7.30 -18.56
N ALA A 133 5.30 7.16 -17.23
CA ALA A 133 5.18 5.88 -16.52
C ALA A 133 4.94 6.09 -15.02
N SER A 134 4.68 4.99 -14.29
CA SER A 134 4.69 4.98 -12.82
C SER A 134 5.66 3.96 -12.21
N VAL A 135 6.20 4.29 -11.04
CA VAL A 135 7.04 3.38 -10.23
C VAL A 135 6.28 2.09 -9.91
N GLU A 136 5.00 2.22 -9.54
CA GLU A 136 4.12 1.09 -9.29
C GLU A 136 4.00 0.17 -10.51
N GLU A 137 3.74 0.68 -11.71
CA GLU A 137 3.64 -0.13 -12.95
C GLU A 137 4.93 -0.90 -13.22
N MET A 138 6.06 -0.19 -13.28
CA MET A 138 7.35 -0.78 -13.64
C MET A 138 7.74 -1.93 -12.69
N ILE A 139 7.40 -1.82 -11.40
CA ILE A 139 7.66 -2.87 -10.42
C ILE A 139 6.60 -3.98 -10.52
N THR A 140 5.31 -3.62 -10.47
CA THR A 140 4.23 -4.60 -10.32
C THR A 140 4.04 -5.48 -11.55
N ASP A 141 4.31 -4.98 -12.76
CA ASP A 141 4.13 -5.76 -13.99
C ASP A 141 5.10 -6.95 -14.06
N VAL A 142 6.35 -6.76 -13.65
CA VAL A 142 7.36 -7.83 -13.58
C VAL A 142 7.04 -8.79 -12.44
N VAL A 143 6.77 -8.27 -11.24
CA VAL A 143 6.48 -9.11 -10.06
C VAL A 143 5.23 -9.95 -10.26
N LYS A 144 4.19 -9.41 -10.91
CA LYS A 144 2.95 -10.14 -11.20
C LYS A 144 3.20 -11.38 -12.05
N ARG A 145 4.05 -11.26 -13.08
CA ARG A 145 4.47 -12.40 -13.92
C ARG A 145 5.31 -13.39 -13.13
N ALA A 146 6.32 -12.91 -12.41
CA ALA A 146 7.25 -13.77 -11.65
C ALA A 146 6.54 -14.63 -10.58
N PHE A 147 5.56 -14.07 -9.88
CA PHE A 147 4.84 -14.76 -8.80
C PHE A 147 3.53 -15.42 -9.25
N GLY A 148 3.06 -15.15 -10.47
CA GLY A 148 1.73 -15.56 -10.94
C GLY A 148 0.60 -15.01 -10.06
N ALA A 149 0.78 -13.81 -9.48
CA ALA A 149 -0.20 -13.22 -8.58
C ALA A 149 -1.42 -12.70 -9.36
N THR A 150 -2.62 -12.96 -8.84
CA THR A 150 -3.87 -12.46 -9.46
C THR A 150 -3.95 -10.93 -9.40
N LYS A 151 -3.55 -10.36 -8.27
CA LYS A 151 -3.54 -8.92 -8.00
C LYS A 151 -2.33 -8.58 -7.12
N ILE A 152 -1.79 -7.38 -7.31
CA ILE A 152 -0.76 -6.81 -6.44
C ILE A 152 -1.26 -5.45 -5.95
N LYS A 153 -1.07 -5.18 -4.66
CA LYS A 153 -1.23 -3.83 -4.09
C LYS A 153 0.15 -3.28 -3.71
N PHE A 154 0.54 -2.20 -4.38
CA PHE A 154 1.78 -1.47 -4.07
C PHE A 154 1.57 -0.51 -2.89
N VAL A 155 2.51 -0.51 -1.95
CA VAL A 155 2.51 0.43 -0.82
C VAL A 155 3.93 0.91 -0.56
N ALA A 156 4.12 2.22 -0.53
CA ALA A 156 5.41 2.85 -0.23
C ALA A 156 5.37 3.61 1.09
N ALA A 157 6.53 3.75 1.74
CA ALA A 157 6.71 4.52 2.97
C ALA A 157 6.69 6.04 2.68
N GLY A 158 5.52 6.56 2.33
CA GLY A 158 5.29 7.93 1.88
C GLY A 158 5.26 8.08 0.36
N ARG A 159 5.16 9.33 -0.11
CA ARG A 159 5.01 9.68 -1.52
C ARG A 159 5.75 10.96 -1.87
N GLU A 160 6.34 10.99 -3.05
CA GLU A 160 6.85 12.20 -3.70
C GLU A 160 5.98 12.64 -4.88
N ASP A 161 6.07 13.92 -5.25
CA ASP A 161 5.42 14.45 -6.44
C ASP A 161 6.09 13.90 -7.73
N VAL A 162 5.42 14.05 -8.87
CA VAL A 162 5.91 13.58 -10.18
C VAL A 162 7.27 14.21 -10.53
N ASP A 163 7.41 15.50 -10.27
CA ASP A 163 8.59 16.31 -10.55
C ASP A 163 9.73 16.15 -9.52
N VAL A 164 9.55 15.30 -8.50
CA VAL A 164 10.52 15.09 -7.42
C VAL A 164 11.27 13.78 -7.63
N ARG A 165 12.61 13.83 -7.52
CA ARG A 165 13.46 12.63 -7.54
C ARG A 165 13.52 11.98 -6.17
N CYS A 166 13.75 10.67 -6.14
CA CYS A 166 14.03 9.91 -4.92
C CYS A 166 15.41 9.26 -5.04
N LEU A 167 16.39 9.83 -4.35
CA LEU A 167 17.81 9.50 -4.46
C LEU A 167 18.28 8.75 -3.21
N GLY A 168 19.61 8.73 -2.98
CA GLY A 168 20.25 8.08 -1.85
C GLY A 168 19.91 6.59 -1.77
N ARG A 169 19.57 6.11 -0.57
CA ARG A 169 19.14 4.72 -0.32
C ARG A 169 17.77 4.38 -0.94
N GLY A 170 17.04 5.38 -1.44
CA GLY A 170 15.71 5.19 -2.00
C GLY A 170 14.61 5.04 -0.96
N ARG A 171 13.37 5.04 -1.43
CA ARG A 171 12.18 4.93 -0.60
C ARG A 171 11.80 3.45 -0.39
N PRO A 172 11.59 3.01 0.85
CA PRO A 172 11.04 1.69 1.15
C PRO A 172 9.65 1.47 0.57
N PHE A 173 9.39 0.28 0.04
CA PHE A 173 8.09 -0.17 -0.44
C PHE A 173 7.87 -1.65 -0.15
N TYR A 174 6.61 -2.06 -0.15
CA TYR A 174 6.20 -3.45 -0.20
C TYR A 174 5.04 -3.66 -1.18
N LEU A 175 4.88 -4.91 -1.58
CA LEU A 175 3.85 -5.44 -2.46
C LEU A 175 3.05 -6.47 -1.67
N ASP A 176 1.72 -6.32 -1.66
CA ASP A 176 0.79 -7.33 -1.15
C ASP A 176 0.28 -8.15 -2.34
N LEU A 177 0.76 -9.39 -2.45
CA LEU A 177 0.50 -10.30 -3.58
C LEU A 177 -0.67 -11.21 -3.24
N PHE A 178 -1.75 -11.11 -4.01
CA PHE A 178 -2.97 -11.89 -3.81
C PHE A 178 -2.96 -13.15 -4.65
N ASN A 179 -3.24 -14.29 -4.01
CA ASN A 179 -3.29 -15.61 -4.63
C ASN A 179 -2.10 -15.90 -5.57
N PRO A 180 -0.85 -15.83 -5.07
CA PRO A 180 0.33 -16.12 -5.86
C PRO A 180 0.42 -17.62 -6.19
N GLN A 181 0.89 -17.95 -7.39
CA GLN A 181 1.16 -19.33 -7.81
C GLN A 181 2.55 -19.80 -7.34
N VAL A 182 3.51 -18.87 -7.23
CA VAL A 182 4.84 -19.10 -6.67
C VAL A 182 4.93 -18.40 -5.33
N THR A 183 5.21 -19.14 -4.26
CA THR A 183 5.18 -18.60 -2.88
C THR A 183 6.52 -18.65 -2.18
N LYS A 184 7.46 -19.41 -2.74
CA LYS A 184 8.84 -19.51 -2.29
C LYS A 184 9.74 -19.12 -3.45
N MET A 185 10.64 -18.18 -3.20
CA MET A 185 11.72 -17.82 -4.10
C MET A 185 13.00 -17.72 -3.29
N THR A 186 14.12 -18.22 -3.84
CA THR A 186 15.44 -17.98 -3.26
C THR A 186 15.85 -16.52 -3.47
N GLN A 187 16.86 -16.07 -2.74
CA GLN A 187 17.35 -14.70 -2.89
C GLN A 187 17.93 -14.47 -4.30
N GLU A 188 18.53 -15.47 -4.94
CA GLU A 188 19.03 -15.39 -6.32
C GLU A 188 17.89 -15.17 -7.32
N GLN A 189 16.75 -15.85 -7.13
CA GLN A 189 15.56 -15.67 -7.97
C GLN A 189 14.98 -14.26 -7.79
N LEU A 190 14.91 -13.76 -6.54
CA LEU A 190 14.47 -12.38 -6.28
C LEU A 190 15.44 -11.35 -6.87
N ASN A 191 16.74 -11.62 -6.82
CA ASN A 191 17.76 -10.77 -7.44
C ASN A 191 17.62 -10.77 -8.98
N ALA A 192 17.21 -11.88 -9.60
CA ALA A 192 16.89 -11.92 -11.02
C ALA A 192 15.65 -11.05 -11.35
N VAL A 193 14.58 -11.16 -10.56
CA VAL A 193 13.38 -10.30 -10.69
C VAL A 193 13.74 -8.82 -10.54
N GLN A 194 14.58 -8.48 -9.56
CA GLN A 194 15.10 -7.12 -9.38
C GLN A 194 15.88 -6.62 -10.60
N ARG A 195 16.75 -7.46 -11.18
CA ARG A 195 17.48 -7.10 -12.41
C ARG A 195 16.55 -6.86 -13.58
N GLU A 196 15.53 -7.70 -13.77
CA GLU A 196 14.52 -7.50 -14.83
C GLU A 196 13.80 -6.14 -14.65
N ILE A 197 13.36 -5.81 -13.43
CA ILE A 197 12.73 -4.52 -13.12
C ILE A 197 13.67 -3.35 -13.47
N ASN A 198 14.93 -3.44 -13.06
CA ASN A 198 15.91 -2.36 -13.29
C ASN A 198 16.22 -2.16 -14.78
N THR A 199 16.32 -3.25 -15.54
CA THR A 199 16.51 -3.20 -17.00
C THR A 199 15.27 -2.65 -17.71
N ALA A 200 14.08 -3.15 -17.36
CA ALA A 200 12.81 -2.71 -17.96
C ALA A 200 12.49 -1.24 -17.67
N SER A 201 13.03 -0.69 -16.58
CA SER A 201 12.83 0.70 -16.17
C SER A 201 13.64 1.73 -16.98
N GLN A 202 14.52 1.29 -17.90
CA GLN A 202 15.27 2.15 -18.82
C GLN A 202 15.96 3.35 -18.15
N GLY A 203 16.50 3.15 -16.94
CA GLY A 203 17.20 4.20 -16.17
C GLY A 203 16.28 5.26 -15.52
N LEU A 204 14.96 5.18 -15.68
CA LEU A 204 14.02 6.11 -15.02
C LEU A 204 13.97 5.92 -13.51
N MET A 205 14.10 4.67 -13.08
CA MET A 205 14.04 4.22 -11.70
C MET A 205 14.84 2.91 -11.53
N ARG A 206 15.22 2.58 -10.29
CA ARG A 206 15.71 1.24 -9.93
C ARG A 206 15.14 0.80 -8.60
N ILE A 207 15.05 -0.51 -8.37
CA ILE A 207 14.88 -1.09 -7.05
C ILE A 207 16.15 -1.77 -6.54
N GLN A 208 16.24 -1.89 -5.22
CA GLN A 208 17.30 -2.57 -4.50
C GLN A 208 16.71 -3.36 -3.32
N HIS A 209 17.44 -4.39 -2.91
CA HIS A 209 17.13 -5.26 -1.76
C HIS A 209 15.74 -5.92 -1.82
N LEU A 210 15.30 -6.36 -3.00
CA LEU A 210 14.04 -7.08 -3.15
C LEU A 210 14.10 -8.40 -2.36
N GLN A 211 13.18 -8.56 -1.41
CA GLN A 211 13.11 -9.73 -0.54
C GLN A 211 11.66 -10.09 -0.21
N LEU A 212 11.41 -11.35 0.14
CA LEU A 212 10.15 -11.75 0.77
C LEU A 212 10.12 -11.19 2.20
N ILE A 213 8.95 -10.69 2.61
CA ILE A 213 8.78 -10.10 3.93
C ILE A 213 7.56 -10.68 4.65
N ASP A 214 7.56 -10.60 5.97
CA ASP A 214 6.41 -10.97 6.80
C ASP A 214 5.58 -9.75 7.21
N THR A 215 4.53 -10.01 7.98
CA THR A 215 3.60 -8.98 8.47
C THR A 215 4.21 -8.01 9.47
N SER A 216 5.27 -8.39 10.20
CA SER A 216 5.96 -7.51 11.14
C SER A 216 6.71 -6.40 10.40
N VAL A 217 7.40 -6.76 9.30
CA VAL A 217 8.06 -5.80 8.41
C VAL A 217 7.04 -4.88 7.74
N VAL A 218 5.88 -5.41 7.33
CA VAL A 218 4.79 -4.59 6.78
C VAL A 218 4.32 -3.52 7.78
N SER A 219 4.19 -3.86 9.07
CA SER A 219 3.85 -2.90 10.12
C SER A 219 4.96 -1.86 10.31
N LEU A 220 6.22 -2.29 10.37
CA LEU A 220 7.40 -1.40 10.45
C LEU A 220 7.43 -0.39 9.30
N LEU A 221 7.14 -0.82 8.07
CA LEU A 221 7.11 0.04 6.89
C LEU A 221 5.98 1.10 6.96
N LYS A 222 4.82 0.73 7.52
CA LYS A 222 3.68 1.66 7.71
C LYS A 222 3.99 2.70 8.78
N GLU A 223 4.45 2.28 9.94
CA GLU A 223 4.87 3.18 11.02
C GLU A 223 6.02 4.09 10.55
N GLY A 224 6.96 3.53 9.79
CA GLY A 224 8.05 4.25 9.17
C GLY A 224 7.59 5.43 8.30
N ALA A 225 6.52 5.24 7.55
CA ALA A 225 5.94 6.28 6.70
C ALA A 225 5.45 7.50 7.51
N GLU A 226 4.86 7.22 8.68
CA GLU A 226 4.17 8.19 9.54
C GLU A 226 5.11 8.95 10.47
N TYR A 227 6.15 8.30 10.98
CA TYR A 227 6.99 8.89 12.04
C TYR A 227 8.42 9.21 11.60
N LYS A 228 8.98 8.46 10.65
CA LYS A 228 10.40 8.62 10.33
C LYS A 228 10.67 9.88 9.52
N LYS A 229 11.77 10.53 9.92
CA LYS A 229 12.32 11.73 9.30
C LYS A 229 12.62 11.48 7.82
N LYS A 230 12.55 12.55 7.04
CA LYS A 230 12.86 12.53 5.61
C LYS A 230 13.80 13.67 5.31
N SER A 231 14.83 13.39 4.53
CA SER A 231 15.85 14.35 4.13
C SER A 231 15.66 14.72 2.66
N TYR A 232 15.91 15.99 2.38
CA TYR A 232 15.66 16.58 1.07
C TYR A 232 16.81 17.49 0.67
N CYS A 233 16.96 17.68 -0.65
CA CYS A 233 17.71 18.76 -1.24
C CYS A 233 16.79 19.57 -2.15
N ALA A 234 16.64 20.88 -1.88
CA ALA A 234 15.86 21.77 -2.73
C ALA A 234 16.76 22.76 -3.44
N TYR A 235 16.63 22.85 -4.76
CA TYR A 235 17.27 23.86 -5.57
C TYR A 235 16.34 25.07 -5.68
N CYS A 236 16.83 26.22 -5.27
CA CYS A 236 16.04 27.42 -5.07
C CYS A 236 16.62 28.59 -5.86
N VAL A 237 15.76 29.59 -6.11
CA VAL A 237 16.15 30.87 -6.69
C VAL A 237 15.48 32.01 -5.95
N VAL A 238 16.25 33.09 -5.79
CA VAL A 238 15.77 34.42 -5.39
C VAL A 238 16.18 35.42 -6.45
N TRP A 239 15.45 36.53 -6.54
CA TRP A 239 15.78 37.66 -7.41
C TRP A 239 16.21 38.83 -6.53
N GLY A 240 17.33 39.46 -6.87
CA GLY A 240 17.95 40.52 -6.08
C GLY A 240 19.13 40.02 -5.24
N PRO A 241 19.39 40.64 -4.07
CA PRO A 241 20.58 40.36 -3.29
C PRO A 241 20.76 38.89 -2.93
N THR A 242 22.02 38.44 -2.92
CA THR A 242 22.37 37.07 -2.49
C THR A 242 21.96 36.88 -1.03
N PRO A 243 21.19 35.82 -0.71
CA PRO A 243 20.73 35.59 0.65
C PRO A 243 21.87 35.07 1.52
N ASP A 244 21.92 35.49 2.79
CA ASP A 244 22.82 34.89 3.77
C ASP A 244 22.26 33.55 4.26
N LEU A 245 23.01 32.47 4.01
CA LEU A 245 22.62 31.10 4.36
C LEU A 245 23.37 30.56 5.58
N ASN A 246 24.35 31.31 6.12
CA ASN A 246 25.28 30.81 7.13
C ASN A 246 24.60 30.50 8.47
N HIS A 247 23.55 31.24 8.81
CA HIS A 247 22.82 31.09 10.08
C HIS A 247 21.72 30.02 10.04
N LEU A 248 21.45 29.39 8.88
CA LEU A 248 20.34 28.44 8.76
C LEU A 248 20.48 27.22 9.68
N SER A 249 21.72 26.74 9.89
CA SER A 249 22.00 25.58 10.73
C SER A 249 21.75 25.87 12.21
N SER A 250 22.12 27.07 12.68
CA SER A 250 21.95 27.47 14.08
C SER A 250 20.49 27.72 14.47
N LEU A 251 19.59 27.88 13.50
CA LEU A 251 18.16 28.03 13.73
C LEU A 251 17.45 26.70 14.00
N THR A 252 18.10 25.56 13.78
CA THR A 252 17.49 24.23 13.91
C THR A 252 17.81 23.54 15.23
N PRO A 253 16.87 22.75 15.81
CA PRO A 253 15.53 22.45 15.30
C PRO A 253 14.50 23.56 15.58
N PHE A 254 13.49 23.69 14.72
CA PHE A 254 12.34 24.58 14.97
C PHE A 254 11.04 24.01 14.42
N ASP A 255 9.92 24.49 14.98
CA ASP A 255 8.57 24.13 14.54
C ASP A 255 7.99 25.16 13.58
N LEU A 256 7.17 24.68 12.64
CA LEU A 256 6.39 25.48 11.72
C LEU A 256 4.92 25.04 11.67
N ALA A 257 4.04 26.01 11.48
CA ALA A 257 2.63 25.81 11.25
C ALA A 257 2.36 25.74 9.74
N GLN A 258 1.89 24.59 9.28
CA GLN A 258 1.53 24.32 7.88
C GLN A 258 0.03 24.13 7.72
N ARG A 259 -0.64 25.10 7.08
CA ARG A 259 -1.99 24.86 6.56
C ARG A 259 -1.90 23.89 5.38
N THR A 260 -2.93 23.07 5.18
CA THR A 260 -3.06 22.21 3.99
C THR A 260 -2.75 23.02 2.73
N PRO A 261 -1.71 22.66 1.95
CA PRO A 261 -1.27 23.46 0.80
C PRO A 261 -2.37 23.68 -0.23
N VAL A 262 -2.39 24.86 -0.86
CA VAL A 262 -3.41 25.21 -1.86
C VAL A 262 -3.57 24.13 -2.93
N ARG A 263 -2.44 23.63 -3.47
CA ARG A 263 -2.41 22.64 -4.55
C ARG A 263 -2.96 21.25 -4.19
N VAL A 264 -3.20 20.95 -2.91
CA VAL A 264 -3.79 19.67 -2.45
C VAL A 264 -5.11 19.84 -1.72
N MET A 265 -5.62 21.07 -1.57
CA MET A 265 -6.88 21.33 -0.84
C MET A 265 -8.07 20.61 -1.46
N HIS A 266 -8.09 20.38 -2.78
CA HIS A 266 -9.15 19.63 -3.46
C HIS A 266 -9.22 18.15 -3.07
N ARG A 267 -8.19 17.63 -2.38
CA ARG A 267 -8.09 16.22 -1.96
C ARG A 267 -7.93 16.03 -0.46
N ARG A 268 -7.71 17.10 0.30
CA ARG A 268 -7.33 17.04 1.71
C ARG A 268 -8.11 18.07 2.51
N PRO A 269 -8.56 17.74 3.73
CA PRO A 269 -9.25 18.69 4.58
C PRO A 269 -8.34 19.87 4.91
N LEU A 270 -8.94 21.07 5.02
CA LEU A 270 -8.23 22.27 5.41
C LEU A 270 -7.89 22.20 6.90
N LEU A 271 -6.63 21.95 7.22
CA LEU A 271 -6.13 21.83 8.59
C LEU A 271 -4.77 22.50 8.69
N THR A 272 -4.48 23.09 9.85
CA THR A 272 -3.15 23.56 10.23
C THR A 272 -2.45 22.46 11.04
N ARG A 273 -1.22 22.11 10.67
CA ARG A 273 -0.43 21.09 11.36
C ARG A 273 0.91 21.69 11.77
N SER A 274 1.29 21.49 13.05
CA SER A 274 2.66 21.77 13.48
C SER A 274 3.61 20.70 12.91
N ARG A 275 4.76 21.12 12.39
CA ARG A 275 5.79 20.27 11.81
C ARG A 275 7.17 20.76 12.23
N THR A 276 8.11 19.84 12.47
CA THR A 276 9.47 20.21 12.85
C THR A 276 10.44 20.13 11.66
N ILE A 277 11.25 21.18 11.47
CA ILE A 277 12.49 21.13 10.69
C ILE A 277 13.60 20.77 11.66
N HIS A 278 14.18 19.58 11.51
CA HIS A 278 15.20 19.08 12.42
C HIS A 278 16.60 19.62 12.10
N GLN A 279 16.90 19.79 10.81
CA GLN A 279 18.17 20.29 10.31
C GLN A 279 17.92 21.07 9.03
N LEU A 280 18.66 22.15 8.83
CA LEU A 280 18.61 23.01 7.65
C LEU A 280 19.99 23.59 7.40
N SER A 281 20.47 23.51 6.18
CA SER A 281 21.70 24.17 5.74
C SER A 281 21.55 24.64 4.31
N GLY A 282 22.34 25.64 3.91
CA GLY A 282 22.29 26.22 2.58
C GLY A 282 23.68 26.39 1.98
N THR A 283 23.74 26.41 0.64
CA THR A 283 24.97 26.70 -0.10
C THR A 283 24.62 27.46 -1.36
N ILE A 284 25.27 28.61 -1.57
CA ILE A 284 25.16 29.37 -2.81
C ILE A 284 25.75 28.54 -3.94
N VAL A 285 25.01 28.45 -5.05
CA VAL A 285 25.47 27.75 -6.26
C VAL A 285 25.97 28.75 -7.29
N LYS A 286 25.19 29.79 -7.57
CA LYS A 286 25.57 30.83 -8.54
C LYS A 286 24.76 32.10 -8.34
N ALA A 287 25.41 33.25 -8.21
CA ALA A 287 24.79 34.56 -8.38
C ALA A 287 25.14 35.09 -9.78
N ILE A 288 24.15 35.53 -10.56
CA ILE A 288 24.40 36.03 -11.93
C ILE A 288 24.90 37.49 -11.91
N SER A 289 24.29 38.33 -11.07
CA SER A 289 24.66 39.72 -10.85
C SER A 289 24.09 40.20 -9.50
N PRO A 290 24.51 41.35 -8.95
CA PRO A 290 24.02 41.85 -7.66
C PRO A 290 22.50 41.97 -7.55
N ASP A 291 21.84 42.41 -8.63
CA ASP A 291 20.37 42.55 -8.72
C ASP A 291 19.69 41.42 -9.51
N GLY A 292 20.48 40.43 -9.95
CA GLY A 292 20.03 39.33 -10.80
C GLY A 292 19.49 38.13 -10.03
N PRO A 293 19.23 37.01 -10.72
CA PRO A 293 18.86 35.78 -10.05
C PRO A 293 20.07 35.16 -9.32
N CYS A 294 19.83 34.74 -8.08
CA CYS A 294 20.76 33.98 -7.28
C CYS A 294 20.21 32.58 -7.00
N PHE A 295 20.98 31.58 -7.40
CA PHE A 295 20.66 30.16 -7.26
C PHE A 295 21.42 29.56 -6.08
N PHE A 296 20.71 28.78 -5.28
CA PHE A 296 21.27 28.12 -4.12
C PHE A 296 20.59 26.78 -3.85
N LYS A 297 21.25 25.94 -3.06
CA LYS A 297 20.69 24.68 -2.56
C LYS A 297 20.41 24.82 -1.08
N ILE A 298 19.33 24.21 -0.62
CA ILE A 298 19.15 23.90 0.80
C ILE A 298 19.08 22.40 0.99
N ASN A 299 19.71 21.92 2.06
CA ASN A 299 19.56 20.57 2.56
C ASN A 299 18.76 20.63 3.85
N LEU A 300 17.75 19.76 3.98
CA LEU A 300 16.88 19.78 5.15
C LEU A 300 16.43 18.38 5.55
N THR A 301 16.35 18.16 6.86
CA THR A 301 15.76 16.97 7.48
C THR A 301 14.49 17.39 8.20
N THR A 302 13.37 16.78 7.85
CA THR A 302 12.04 17.22 8.33
C THR A 302 11.28 16.08 9.02
N GLN A 303 10.35 16.45 9.89
CA GLN A 303 9.34 15.52 10.39
C GLN A 303 8.52 14.96 9.22
N ALA A 304 8.06 13.72 9.35
CA ALA A 304 7.17 13.11 8.38
C ALA A 304 5.92 13.97 8.07
N GLY A 305 5.57 14.04 6.79
CA GLY A 305 4.40 14.80 6.33
C GLY A 305 4.60 16.32 6.26
N THR A 306 5.84 16.80 6.35
CA THR A 306 6.18 18.21 6.09
C THR A 306 6.13 18.49 4.58
N TYR A 307 5.47 19.57 4.20
CA TYR A 307 5.36 20.01 2.81
C TYR A 307 6.56 20.91 2.44
N VAL A 308 7.63 20.33 1.90
CA VAL A 308 8.90 21.04 1.69
C VAL A 308 8.78 22.22 0.71
N LYS A 309 8.03 22.08 -0.39
CA LYS A 309 7.85 23.18 -1.35
C LYS A 309 7.25 24.39 -0.66
N GLU A 310 6.19 24.16 0.11
CA GLU A 310 5.47 25.20 0.85
C GLU A 310 6.26 25.79 2.02
N PHE A 311 7.17 25.03 2.64
CA PHE A 311 8.16 25.60 3.55
C PHE A 311 9.09 26.58 2.85
N VAL A 312 9.49 26.31 1.60
CA VAL A 312 10.39 27.20 0.86
C VAL A 312 9.66 28.47 0.40
N HIS A 313 8.57 28.34 -0.36
CA HIS A 313 7.90 29.49 -0.99
C HIS A 313 6.77 30.10 -0.13
N GLY A 314 6.50 29.56 1.05
CA GLY A 314 5.56 30.10 2.05
C GLY A 314 4.06 29.90 1.75
N ASP A 315 3.70 29.37 0.57
CA ASP A 315 2.32 29.15 0.11
C ASP A 315 1.41 30.36 0.38
N PHE A 316 1.81 31.56 -0.05
CA PHE A 316 1.08 32.82 0.19
C PHE A 316 0.83 33.11 1.69
N GLY A 317 1.81 32.80 2.53
CA GLY A 317 1.74 33.02 3.99
C GLY A 317 0.98 31.93 4.75
N ARG A 318 0.63 30.81 4.11
CA ARG A 318 -0.04 29.67 4.74
C ARG A 318 0.90 28.72 5.48
N THR A 319 2.21 28.88 5.26
CA THR A 319 3.27 28.22 6.03
C THR A 319 4.09 29.26 6.79
N LYS A 320 4.17 29.12 8.12
CA LYS A 320 4.90 30.05 9.01
C LYS A 320 5.65 29.32 10.15
N PRO A 321 6.94 29.61 10.38
CA PRO A 321 7.83 30.35 9.48
C PRO A 321 8.03 29.58 8.16
N ASN A 322 8.45 30.30 7.13
CA ASN A 322 8.91 29.76 5.84
C ASN A 322 10.32 30.29 5.54
N LEU A 323 11.01 29.69 4.56
CA LEU A 323 12.39 30.06 4.24
C LEU A 323 12.53 31.54 3.87
N GLY A 324 11.59 32.09 3.11
CA GLY A 324 11.58 33.51 2.76
C GLY A 324 11.53 34.42 3.98
N SER A 325 10.66 34.12 4.96
CA SER A 325 10.61 34.86 6.23
C SER A 325 11.88 34.69 7.08
N ILE A 326 12.51 33.52 7.04
CA ILE A 326 13.77 33.25 7.76
C ILE A 326 14.92 34.07 7.17
N LEU A 327 14.95 34.22 5.84
CA LEU A 327 15.96 34.97 5.11
C LEU A 327 15.66 36.47 5.03
N GLY A 328 14.98 37.03 6.04
CA GLY A 328 14.71 38.48 6.12
C GLY A 328 13.53 38.99 5.28
N GLY A 329 12.58 38.12 4.92
CA GLY A 329 11.35 38.53 4.22
C GLY A 329 11.46 38.53 2.69
N ILE A 330 12.36 37.73 2.13
CA ILE A 330 12.56 37.61 0.68
C ILE A 330 11.65 36.56 0.04
N LYS A 331 11.38 36.69 -1.26
CA LYS A 331 10.60 35.71 -2.02
C LYS A 331 11.51 34.62 -2.58
N VAL A 332 11.37 33.40 -2.08
CA VAL A 332 12.12 32.23 -2.57
C VAL A 332 11.23 31.34 -3.43
N SER A 333 11.74 30.92 -4.59
CA SER A 333 11.08 29.93 -5.46
C SER A 333 11.83 28.61 -5.47
N VAL A 334 11.10 27.49 -5.52
CA VAL A 334 11.66 26.14 -5.69
C VAL A 334 11.74 25.84 -7.19
N ILE A 335 12.95 25.54 -7.68
CA ILE A 335 13.17 25.07 -9.05
C ILE A 335 13.06 23.55 -9.11
N ALA A 336 13.67 22.86 -8.14
CA ALA A 336 13.71 21.42 -8.12
C ALA A 336 13.80 20.90 -6.69
N LEU A 337 13.28 19.71 -6.45
CA LEU A 337 13.31 19.04 -5.16
C LEU A 337 13.68 17.58 -5.34
N ASP A 338 14.53 17.09 -4.45
CA ASP A 338 14.92 15.69 -4.35
C ASP A 338 14.71 15.20 -2.93
N VAL A 339 14.18 13.99 -2.79
CA VAL A 339 14.29 13.21 -1.56
C VAL A 339 15.68 12.59 -1.55
N THR A 340 16.48 12.87 -0.53
CA THR A 340 17.85 12.34 -0.39
C THR A 340 17.92 11.15 0.55
N ASP A 341 17.04 11.10 1.56
CA ASP A 341 16.91 9.92 2.42
C ASP A 341 15.50 9.79 2.99
N VAL A 342 15.08 8.54 3.20
CA VAL A 342 13.91 8.19 4.01
C VAL A 342 14.47 7.41 5.19
N CYS A 343 14.50 8.03 6.37
CA CYS A 343 15.24 7.57 7.55
C CYS A 343 14.53 6.40 8.26
N LEU A 344 14.22 5.35 7.50
CA LEU A 344 13.73 4.07 7.97
C LEU A 344 14.82 3.04 7.73
N ASP A 345 15.26 2.37 8.79
CA ASP A 345 16.30 1.35 8.68
C ASP A 345 15.69 0.01 8.24
N TRP A 346 15.23 -0.03 6.98
CA TRP A 346 14.71 -1.25 6.37
C TRP A 346 14.87 -1.29 4.83
N PRO A 347 15.44 -2.36 4.27
CA PRO A 347 16.07 -3.46 4.99
C PRO A 347 17.29 -2.96 5.77
N PRO A 348 17.62 -3.60 6.91
CA PRO A 348 18.77 -3.21 7.70
C PRO A 348 20.01 -3.24 6.81
N SER A 349 20.90 -2.29 7.06
CA SER A 349 22.22 -2.28 6.41
C SER A 349 22.92 -3.60 6.75
N GLU A 350 23.57 -4.25 5.78
CA GLU A 350 24.46 -5.37 6.09
C GLU A 350 25.49 -4.86 7.11
N ALA A 351 25.56 -5.53 8.26
CA ALA A 351 26.45 -5.17 9.37
C ALA A 351 27.90 -5.54 9.07
#